data_AF-A0A382X4M4-F1
#
_entry.id   AF-A0A382X4M4-F1
#
_cell.length_a   1.000
_cell.length_b   1.000
_cell.length_c   1.000
_cell.angle_alpha   90.00
_cell.angle_beta   90.00
_cell.angle_gamma   90.00
#
_symmetry.space_group_name_H-M   'P 1'
#
loop_
_entity.id
_entity.type
_entity.pdbx_description
1 polymer ?
#
loop_
_entity_poly.entity_id
_entity_poly.type
_entity_poly.pdbx_seq_one_letter_code
_entity_poly.pdbx_strand_id
1 'polypeptide(L)'
;MTATDPDGDLLTWFSSMSPTSGTTSIEGEGTSPSLFTYAPNAGFFGADSFVVGVYDGITSSFVTVNVNVLPSNDAPVIPEGEEVSASLNEDETLDTANAPSITAFDPDG
;
A
#
# COMPACT_ATOMS: atom_id res chain seq x y z
N MET A 1 1.49 -0.58 -20.10
CA MET A 1 2.60 0.29 -20.53
C MET A 1 3.23 -0.35 -21.76
N THR A 2 3.46 0.42 -22.82
CA THR A 2 4.00 -0.09 -24.09
C THR A 2 5.05 0.87 -24.62
N ALA A 3 6.10 0.36 -25.26
CA ALA A 3 7.09 1.11 -26.01
C ALA A 3 7.27 0.51 -27.40
N THR A 4 7.66 1.33 -28.37
CA THR A 4 7.88 0.94 -29.75
C THR A 4 9.20 1.52 -30.23
N ASP A 5 9.97 0.71 -30.94
CA ASP A 5 11.16 1.16 -31.65
C ASP A 5 10.90 1.12 -33.18
N PRO A 6 11.06 2.22 -33.92
CA PRO A 6 10.84 2.27 -35.37
C PRO A 6 11.82 1.41 -36.18
N ASP A 7 13.03 1.20 -35.68
CA ASP A 7 14.09 0.43 -36.33
C ASP A 7 13.96 -1.08 -36.05
N GLY A 8 13.10 -1.46 -35.11
CA GLY A 8 12.78 -2.84 -34.75
C GLY A 8 13.75 -3.43 -33.73
N ASP A 9 14.49 -2.58 -33.02
CA ASP A 9 15.46 -2.99 -32.02
C ASP A 9 14.78 -3.64 -30.80
N LEU A 10 15.50 -4.56 -30.16
CA LEU A 10 15.00 -5.25 -28.97
C LEU A 10 14.95 -4.28 -27.79
N LEU A 11 13.76 -4.09 -27.25
CA LEU A 11 13.54 -3.25 -26.09
C LEU A 11 13.74 -4.04 -24.79
N THR A 12 14.58 -3.58 -23.88
CA THR A 12 14.79 -4.15 -22.54
C THR A 12 14.30 -3.19 -21.47
N TRP A 13 13.38 -3.65 -20.62
CA TRP A 13 12.77 -2.88 -19.54
C TRP A 13 13.53 -3.04 -18.22
N PHE A 14 13.67 -1.95 -17.48
CA PHE A 14 14.36 -1.94 -16.19
C PHE A 14 13.83 -0.86 -15.23
N SER A 15 14.09 -1.04 -13.95
CA SER A 15 13.86 -0.01 -12.93
C SER A 15 15.00 1.01 -12.93
N SER A 16 14.68 2.29 -13.13
CA SER A 16 15.68 3.37 -13.16
C SER A 16 15.78 4.14 -11.85
N MET A 17 14.67 4.34 -11.14
CA MET A 17 14.65 4.97 -9.82
C MET A 17 13.57 4.30 -8.97
N SER A 18 13.98 3.77 -7.82
CA SER A 18 13.08 3.13 -6.87
C SER A 18 12.14 4.14 -6.20
N PRO A 19 10.93 3.71 -5.82
CA PRO A 19 10.06 4.51 -4.97
C PRO A 19 10.64 4.75 -3.58
N THR A 20 10.11 5.73 -2.85
CA THR A 20 10.56 6.04 -1.48
C THR A 20 9.82 5.20 -0.45
N SER A 21 8.56 4.85 -0.73
CA SER A 21 7.64 4.23 0.22
C SER A 21 7.15 2.85 -0.23
N GLY A 22 7.97 2.16 -1.04
CA GLY A 22 7.68 0.81 -1.50
C GLY A 22 8.88 0.18 -2.19
N THR A 23 8.60 -0.88 -2.93
CA THR A 23 9.57 -1.58 -3.78
C THR A 23 8.96 -1.83 -5.15
N THR A 24 9.82 -1.86 -6.17
CA THR A 24 9.42 -2.12 -7.56
C THR A 24 10.32 -3.15 -8.20
N SER A 25 9.73 -4.00 -9.04
CA SER A 25 10.47 -4.88 -9.94
C SER A 25 9.93 -4.70 -11.35
N ILE A 26 10.81 -4.24 -12.25
CA ILE A 26 10.51 -3.98 -13.66
C ILE A 26 11.53 -4.73 -14.49
N GLU A 27 11.06 -5.70 -15.26
CA GLU A 27 11.89 -6.55 -16.10
C GLU A 27 11.10 -7.01 -17.33
N GLY A 28 11.82 -7.33 -18.40
CA GLY A 28 11.27 -7.96 -19.58
C GLY A 28 11.77 -7.35 -20.87
N GLU A 29 11.38 -7.98 -21.97
CA GLU A 29 11.82 -7.60 -23.31
C GLU A 29 10.63 -7.42 -24.26
N GLY A 30 10.84 -6.60 -25.30
CA GLY A 30 9.86 -6.30 -26.33
C GLY A 30 8.94 -5.12 -25.98
N THR A 31 7.79 -5.05 -26.65
CA THR A 31 6.88 -3.89 -26.58
C THR A 31 6.37 -3.58 -25.17
N SER A 32 6.35 -4.56 -24.26
CA SER A 32 5.86 -4.42 -22.89
C SER A 32 6.77 -5.18 -21.93
N PRO A 33 6.93 -4.74 -20.67
CA PRO A 33 7.63 -5.53 -19.66
C PRO A 33 6.84 -6.81 -19.35
N SER A 34 7.56 -7.91 -19.10
CA SER A 34 6.97 -9.16 -18.61
C SER A 34 6.70 -9.14 -17.11
N LEU A 35 7.39 -8.27 -16.38
CA LEU A 35 7.21 -8.05 -14.95
C LEU A 35 7.11 -6.54 -14.68
N PHE A 36 6.02 -6.15 -14.03
CA PHE A 36 5.81 -4.79 -13.55
C PHE A 36 5.09 -4.88 -12.21
N THR A 37 5.81 -4.71 -11.12
CA THR A 37 5.24 -4.74 -9.76
C THR A 37 5.63 -3.51 -8.97
N TYR A 38 4.69 -3.07 -8.12
CA TYR A 38 4.89 -2.10 -7.05
C TYR A 38 4.27 -2.67 -5.79
N ALA A 39 5.02 -2.72 -4.70
CA ALA A 39 4.56 -3.13 -3.38
C ALA A 39 4.85 -2.00 -2.39
N PRO A 40 3.83 -1.32 -1.83
CA PRO A 40 4.04 -0.30 -0.82
C PRO A 40 4.59 -0.91 0.47
N ASN A 41 5.30 -0.12 1.26
CA ASN A 41 5.72 -0.50 2.60
C ASN A 41 4.47 -0.76 3.47
N ALA A 42 4.57 -1.70 4.42
CA ALA A 42 3.49 -1.98 5.35
C ALA A 42 3.04 -0.71 6.09
N GLY A 43 1.73 -0.43 6.07
CA GLY A 43 1.13 0.75 6.69
C GLY A 43 1.35 2.07 5.94
N PHE A 44 2.02 2.07 4.77
CA PHE A 44 2.16 3.29 3.98
C PHE A 44 0.85 3.63 3.25
N PHE A 45 0.43 4.88 3.37
CA PHE A 45 -0.59 5.51 2.55
C PHE A 45 -0.08 6.89 2.09
N GLY A 46 -0.50 7.30 0.90
CA GLY A 46 -0.10 8.56 0.28
C GLY A 46 0.55 8.40 -1.08
N ALA A 47 1.12 9.51 -1.57
CA ALA A 47 1.74 9.57 -2.88
C ALA A 47 3.16 8.99 -2.87
N ASP A 48 3.49 8.22 -3.89
CA ASP A 48 4.81 7.66 -4.15
C ASP A 48 5.08 7.71 -5.67
N SER A 49 6.34 7.59 -6.06
CA SER A 49 6.70 7.63 -7.47
C SER A 49 7.99 6.88 -7.76
N PHE A 50 8.07 6.25 -8.93
CA PHE A 50 9.27 5.58 -9.40
C PHE A 50 9.48 5.83 -10.89
N VAL A 51 10.69 5.60 -11.39
CA VAL A 51 11.03 5.80 -12.80
C VAL A 51 11.34 4.47 -13.45
N VAL A 52 10.69 4.23 -14.58
CA VAL A 52 10.92 3.07 -15.43
C VAL A 52 11.72 3.49 -16.65
N GLY A 53 12.71 2.68 -17.02
CA GLY A 53 13.49 2.82 -18.23
C GLY A 53 13.21 1.71 -19.24
N VAL A 54 13.36 2.03 -20.52
CA VAL A 54 13.43 1.06 -21.62
C VAL A 54 14.66 1.38 -22.47
N TYR A 55 15.49 0.37 -22.72
CA TYR A 55 16.74 0.47 -23.49
C TYR A 55 16.60 -0.30 -24.81
N ASP A 56 16.99 0.31 -25.93
CA ASP A 56 16.93 -0.31 -27.26
C ASP A 56 18.25 -0.98 -27.69
N GLY A 57 19.29 -0.96 -26.84
CA GLY A 57 20.65 -1.39 -27.23
C GLY A 57 21.63 -0.24 -27.48
N ILE A 58 21.13 0.99 -27.60
CA ILE A 58 21.88 2.22 -27.88
C ILE A 58 21.47 3.35 -26.92
N THR A 59 20.18 3.65 -26.82
CA THR A 59 19.60 4.74 -26.04
C THR A 59 18.51 4.25 -25.09
N SER A 60 18.21 5.07 -24.08
CA SER A 60 17.15 4.80 -23.11
C SER A 60 16.06 5.87 -23.15
N SER A 61 14.82 5.43 -23.01
CA SER A 61 13.66 6.28 -22.73
C SER A 61 13.15 6.02 -21.31
N PHE A 62 12.62 7.06 -20.66
CA PHE A 62 12.19 7.01 -19.27
C PHE A 62 10.76 7.51 -19.10
N VAL A 63 10.05 6.94 -18.12
CA VAL A 63 8.73 7.40 -17.71
C VAL A 63 8.59 7.37 -16.18
N THR A 64 8.03 8.43 -15.61
CA THR A 64 7.68 8.49 -14.19
C THR A 64 6.29 7.88 -13.98
N VAL A 65 6.22 6.92 -13.06
CA VAL A 65 4.96 6.32 -12.60
C VAL A 65 4.62 6.93 -11.25
N ASN A 66 3.47 7.60 -11.17
CA ASN A 66 2.93 8.14 -9.92
C ASN A 66 1.92 7.14 -9.35
N VAL A 67 2.08 6.81 -8.07
CA VAL A 67 1.19 5.91 -7.33
C VAL A 67 0.56 6.69 -6.18
N ASN A 68 -0.73 6.49 -5.96
CA ASN A 68 -1.42 6.98 -4.78
C ASN A 68 -1.95 5.78 -3.99
N VAL A 69 -1.29 5.47 -2.88
CA VAL A 69 -1.68 4.37 -1.99
C VAL A 69 -2.79 4.88 -1.08
N LEU A 70 -3.99 4.36 -1.27
CA LEU A 70 -5.13 4.71 -0.44
C LEU A 70 -5.04 3.98 0.89
N PRO A 71 -5.42 4.62 2.02
CA PRO A 71 -5.59 3.90 3.27
C PRO A 71 -6.65 2.80 3.07
N SER A 72 -6.39 1.64 3.67
CA SER A 72 -7.43 0.65 3.90
C SER A 72 -8.14 1.05 5.19
N ASN A 73 -9.47 1.09 5.19
CA ASN A 73 -10.22 1.33 6.42
C ASN A 73 -10.21 0.06 7.28
N ASP A 74 -9.51 0.05 8.41
CA ASP A 74 -9.62 -1.04 9.37
C ASP A 74 -10.92 -0.97 10.18
N ALA A 75 -11.33 -2.09 10.77
CA ALA A 75 -12.52 -2.11 11.62
C ALA A 75 -12.22 -1.46 12.98
N PRO A 76 -13.21 -0.79 13.63
CA PRO A 76 -13.02 -0.26 14.98
C PRO A 76 -12.57 -1.34 15.98
N VAL A 77 -11.63 -0.98 16.84
CA VAL A 77 -11.06 -1.86 17.87
C VAL A 77 -11.59 -1.47 19.25
N ILE A 78 -11.98 -2.46 20.05
CA ILE A 78 -12.27 -2.33 21.49
C ILE A 78 -11.01 -2.74 22.25
N PRO A 79 -10.24 -1.82 22.84
CA PRO A 79 -8.97 -2.13 23.49
C PRO A 79 -9.15 -2.95 24.77
N GLU A 80 -10.33 -2.93 25.38
CA GLU A 80 -10.65 -3.73 26.57
C GLU A 80 -10.82 -5.23 26.27
N GLY A 81 -10.88 -5.63 24.99
CA GLY A 81 -10.95 -7.02 24.55
C GLY A 81 -12.37 -7.56 24.32
N GLU A 82 -12.50 -8.88 24.18
CA GLU A 82 -13.78 -9.53 23.89
C GLU A 82 -14.72 -9.61 25.10
N GLU A 83 -14.16 -9.62 26.31
CA GLU A 83 -14.92 -9.73 27.55
C GLU A 83 -14.49 -8.66 28.55
N VAL A 84 -15.48 -7.99 29.13
CA VAL A 84 -15.27 -7.05 30.24
C VAL A 84 -16.18 -7.46 31.38
N SER A 85 -15.61 -7.71 32.55
CA SER A 85 -16.35 -8.16 33.73
C SER A 85 -16.82 -6.99 34.58
N ALA A 86 -18.04 -7.10 35.12
CA ALA A 86 -18.57 -6.21 36.15
C ALA A 86 -19.07 -7.05 37.34
N SER A 87 -18.99 -6.50 38.55
CA SER A 87 -19.47 -7.14 39.78
C SER A 87 -20.35 -6.16 40.54
N LEU A 88 -21.51 -6.63 41.00
CA LEU A 88 -22.54 -5.87 41.72
C LEU A 88 -23.07 -6.73 42.87
N ASN A 89 -23.62 -6.11 43.90
CA ASN A 89 -24.41 -6.84 44.89
C ASN A 89 -25.77 -7.26 44.30
N GLU A 90 -26.44 -8.24 44.92
CA GLU A 90 -27.70 -8.82 44.41
C GLU A 90 -28.85 -7.81 44.24
N ASP A 91 -28.79 -6.69 44.96
CA ASP A 91 -29.79 -5.62 44.94
C ASP A 91 -29.34 -4.37 44.13
N GLU A 92 -28.23 -4.46 43.40
CA GLU A 92 -27.72 -3.36 42.58
C GLU A 92 -28.00 -3.57 41.09
N THR A 93 -28.24 -2.47 40.37
CA THR A 93 -28.35 -2.47 38.92
C THR A 93 -27.03 -2.04 38.28
N LEU A 94 -26.63 -2.72 37.20
CA LEU A 94 -25.55 -2.26 36.34
C LEU A 94 -26.09 -1.16 35.41
N ASP A 95 -25.58 0.05 35.55
CA ASP A 95 -25.92 1.22 34.76
C ASP A 95 -24.65 1.95 34.29
N THR A 96 -24.79 3.09 33.65
CA THR A 96 -23.65 3.85 33.13
C THR A 96 -22.73 4.44 34.21
N ALA A 97 -23.13 4.47 35.48
CA ALA A 97 -22.33 4.99 36.57
C ALA A 97 -21.40 3.92 37.19
N ASN A 98 -21.77 2.65 37.10
CA ASN A 98 -20.98 1.52 37.63
C ASN A 98 -20.58 0.49 36.55
N ALA A 99 -20.97 0.68 35.29
CA ALA A 99 -20.51 -0.12 34.17
C ALA A 99 -19.01 0.10 33.93
N PRO A 100 -18.28 -0.95 33.50
CA PRO A 100 -16.92 -0.80 33.06
C PRO A 100 -16.89 0.14 31.85
N SER A 101 -15.86 0.98 31.80
CA SER A 101 -15.63 1.84 30.65
C SER A 101 -15.27 0.96 29.45
N ILE A 102 -16.01 1.12 28.35
CA ILE A 102 -15.70 0.49 27.06
C ILE A 102 -15.42 1.61 26.08
N THR A 103 -14.29 1.56 25.41
CA THR A 103 -13.92 2.52 24.38
C THR A 103 -13.83 1.82 23.03
N ALA A 104 -13.99 2.58 21.96
CA ALA A 104 -13.71 2.11 20.61
C ALA A 104 -12.92 3.18 19.88
N PHE A 105 -11.90 2.76 19.13
CA PHE A 105 -11.19 3.65 18.23
C PHE A 105 -11.06 2.99 16.85
N ASP A 106 -11.22 3.78 15.81
CA ASP A 106 -10.85 3.39 14.45
C ASP A 106 -9.37 3.75 14.24
N PRO A 107 -8.50 2.77 13.93
CA PRO A 107 -7.06 3.03 13.72
C PRO A 107 -6.77 4.01 12.58
N ASP A 108 -7.67 4.14 11.60
CA ASP A 108 -7.42 4.81 10.33
C ASP A 108 -8.38 5.99 10.05
N GLY A 109 -9.10 6.45 11.07
CA GLY A 109 -10.22 7.42 10.98
C GLY A 109 -9.99 8.73 10.20
#